data_AF-A0A959P1W3-F1
#
_entry.id   AF-A0A959P1W3-F1
#
_cell.length_a   1.000
_cell.length_b   1.000
_cell.length_c   1.000
_cell.angle_alpha   90.00
_cell.angle_beta   90.00
_cell.angle_gamma   90.00
#
_symmetry.space_group_name_H-M   'P 1'
#
loop_
_entity.id
_entity.type
_entity.pdbx_description
1 polymer ?
#
loop_
_entity_poly.entity_id
_entity_poly.type
_entity_poly.pdbx_seq_one_letter_code
_entity_poly.pdbx_strand_id
1 'polypeptide(L)'
;FQIKNIIEVDNRKYFEIESDFIVPLTVKALQWQLDLKTVRCKVVGYKRGRPRLKNVQVSNKYWAINEVYEFKIIGFGKLIDKSENEFECVELEVKDTGDTIEVRTLPWQNAKDWKFETIKCKVIGIYPDGTPKLITFDSRHPHYSIGKAYDFSVIGFQDKTSYKGFDYKIILLSDKFNNQYEVLAIPNQENRLETGEVISCSVENINTRLHLKQVNSKDPFFYEFDVIVQDDFIKQKFFTNYLNDNDEYNLKLKSQYEQNSGFWVFTYCNYILTKIKYEEANRKNLKEVINVIELHNKFENWILSSGILRAIKDDEERKLTKLKTKQIIVNNNLEKSIINYILNFKQKEFYKEQEKKLNFRGFFYFLKHSHFETFDEIEFLHFLDKIKTIDKEQKYILKWLIVYINKSLEIYKSSLKQEHFVFSQSLNNIQKKEITKYINWLYIQIKLSSLADLVVESNILSSKFYRFNTLLNNNSALNEKLL
;
A
#
# COMPACT_ATOMS: atom_id res chain seq x y z
N PHE A 1 17.81 -34.63 47.43
CA PHE A 1 17.24 -35.00 48.73
C PHE A 1 17.32 -36.51 48.89
N GLN A 2 17.75 -37.03 50.04
CA GLN A 2 17.73 -38.47 50.30
C GLN A 2 16.30 -38.91 50.64
N ILE A 3 15.91 -40.08 50.12
CA ILE A 3 14.59 -40.66 50.38
C ILE A 3 14.71 -41.51 51.65
N LYS A 4 13.93 -41.17 52.66
CA LYS A 4 13.89 -41.87 53.95
C LYS A 4 12.93 -43.07 53.91
N ASN A 5 11.71 -42.84 53.44
CA ASN A 5 10.67 -43.85 53.28
C ASN A 5 9.79 -43.55 52.06
N ILE A 6 8.98 -44.54 51.65
CA ILE A 6 7.89 -44.36 50.70
C ILE A 6 6.58 -44.59 51.45
N ILE A 7 5.69 -43.61 51.40
CA ILE A 7 4.37 -43.70 52.02
C ILE A 7 3.27 -43.64 50.96
N GLU A 8 2.13 -44.23 51.25
CA GLU A 8 0.96 -44.20 50.38
C GLU A 8 -0.16 -43.39 51.03
N VAL A 9 -0.66 -42.38 50.32
CA VAL A 9 -1.75 -41.50 50.76
C VAL A 9 -2.72 -41.38 49.59
N ASP A 10 -3.99 -41.75 49.79
CA ASP A 10 -5.05 -41.70 48.78
C ASP A 10 -4.66 -42.40 47.45
N ASN A 11 -4.15 -43.64 47.53
CA ASN A 11 -3.64 -44.43 46.40
C ASN A 11 -2.52 -43.75 45.59
N ARG A 12 -1.78 -42.84 46.21
CA ARG A 12 -0.62 -42.17 45.61
C ARG A 12 0.58 -42.34 46.50
N LYS A 13 1.71 -42.71 45.88
CA LYS A 13 2.98 -42.85 46.57
C LYS A 13 3.70 -41.51 46.72
N TYR A 14 4.28 -41.27 47.88
CA TYR A 14 5.07 -40.10 48.22
C TYR A 14 6.41 -40.54 48.80
N PHE A 15 7.48 -39.82 48.45
CA PHE A 15 8.75 -39.92 49.13
C PHE A 15 8.71 -39.07 50.39
N GLU A 16 8.99 -39.68 51.54
CA GLU A 16 9.43 -38.96 52.73
C GLU A 16 10.91 -38.62 52.57
N ILE A 17 11.22 -37.36 52.74
CA ILE A 17 12.55 -36.80 52.53
C ILE A 17 13.24 -36.63 53.88
N GLU A 18 14.51 -37.03 53.93
CA GLU A 18 15.38 -36.73 55.07
C GLU A 18 15.52 -35.21 55.25
N SER A 19 15.12 -34.71 56.43
CA SER A 19 15.10 -33.28 56.76
C SER A 19 15.08 -33.06 58.26
N ASP A 20 15.54 -31.90 58.71
CA ASP A 20 15.58 -31.51 60.13
C ASP A 20 14.20 -31.11 60.71
N PHE A 21 13.13 -31.20 59.90
CA PHE A 21 11.79 -30.85 60.36
C PHE A 21 11.17 -32.00 61.17
N ILE A 22 10.48 -31.66 62.28
CA ILE A 22 9.77 -32.61 63.15
C ILE A 22 8.81 -33.52 62.37
N VAL A 23 8.16 -32.98 61.34
CA VAL A 23 7.34 -33.77 60.41
C VAL A 23 8.11 -33.90 59.10
N PRO A 24 8.30 -35.12 58.57
CA PRO A 24 9.01 -35.33 57.32
C PRO A 24 8.43 -34.50 56.17
N LEU A 25 9.32 -33.94 55.34
CA LEU A 25 8.90 -33.32 54.10
C LEU A 25 8.49 -34.40 53.11
N THR A 26 7.34 -34.25 52.48
CA THR A 26 6.85 -35.21 51.50
C THR A 26 6.85 -34.63 50.09
N VAL A 27 7.14 -35.48 49.11
CA VAL A 27 7.04 -35.12 47.69
C VAL A 27 6.45 -36.28 46.91
N LYS A 28 5.58 -36.01 45.95
CA LYS A 28 4.92 -37.05 45.17
C LYS A 28 5.96 -37.88 44.39
N ALA A 29 5.88 -39.21 44.53
CA ALA A 29 6.69 -40.18 43.80
C ALA A 29 5.97 -40.63 42.51
N LEU A 30 6.76 -41.00 41.50
CA LEU A 30 6.28 -41.73 40.32
C LEU A 30 6.60 -43.22 40.50
N GLN A 31 5.83 -44.14 39.89
CA GLN A 31 6.01 -45.58 40.14
C GLN A 31 7.40 -46.08 39.71
N TRP A 32 7.96 -45.57 38.61
CA TRP A 32 9.31 -45.91 38.16
C TRP A 32 10.42 -45.37 39.08
N GLN A 33 10.11 -44.47 40.02
CA GLN A 33 11.09 -43.86 40.92
C GLN A 33 11.26 -44.60 42.25
N LEU A 34 10.47 -45.65 42.50
CA LEU A 34 10.39 -46.27 43.83
C LEU A 34 11.73 -46.90 44.28
N ASP A 35 12.60 -47.26 43.35
CA ASP A 35 13.92 -47.82 43.65
C ASP A 35 15.03 -46.75 43.78
N LEU A 36 14.70 -45.47 43.64
CA LEU A 36 15.67 -44.38 43.78
C LEU A 36 16.04 -44.16 45.25
N LYS A 37 17.34 -44.03 45.51
CA LYS A 37 17.86 -43.63 46.83
C LYS A 37 17.80 -42.12 47.06
N THR A 38 17.75 -41.33 45.99
CA THR A 38 17.70 -39.87 46.06
C THR A 38 16.76 -39.30 45.00
N VAL A 39 16.14 -38.15 45.30
CA VAL A 39 15.28 -37.42 44.38
C VAL A 39 15.66 -35.94 44.31
N ARG A 40 15.68 -35.39 43.10
CA ARG A 40 15.82 -33.94 42.89
C ARG A 40 14.46 -33.26 43.04
N CYS A 41 14.39 -32.28 43.93
CA CYS A 41 13.19 -31.50 44.20
C CYS A 41 13.47 -30.00 44.08
N LYS A 42 12.46 -29.23 43.70
CA LYS A 42 12.46 -27.76 43.76
C LYS A 42 11.53 -27.29 44.87
N VAL A 43 11.98 -26.31 45.65
CA VAL A 43 11.11 -25.62 46.62
C VAL A 43 10.15 -24.72 45.84
N VAL A 44 8.85 -24.95 46.00
CA VAL A 44 7.78 -24.19 45.29
C VAL A 44 7.06 -23.18 46.18
N GLY A 45 7.43 -23.11 47.46
CA GLY A 45 6.88 -22.16 48.42
C GLY A 45 7.01 -22.68 49.85
N TYR A 46 6.39 -21.96 50.78
CA TYR A 46 6.39 -22.33 52.20
C TYR A 46 4.95 -22.38 52.73
N LYS A 47 4.66 -23.31 53.63
CA LYS A 47 3.39 -23.38 54.35
C LYS A 47 3.69 -23.56 55.84
N ARG A 48 3.28 -22.58 56.65
CA ARG A 48 3.54 -22.55 58.11
C ARG A 48 5.05 -22.75 58.43
N GLY A 49 5.92 -22.03 57.71
CA GLY A 49 7.38 -22.10 57.89
C GLY A 49 8.05 -23.34 57.30
N ARG A 50 7.31 -24.29 56.69
CA ARG A 50 7.87 -25.51 56.09
C ARG A 50 7.94 -25.42 54.57
N PRO A 51 9.05 -25.83 53.92
CA PRO A 51 9.16 -25.81 52.47
C PRO A 51 8.20 -26.83 51.84
N ARG A 52 7.53 -26.42 50.77
CA ARG A 52 6.77 -27.30 49.89
C ARG A 52 7.67 -27.74 48.74
N LEU A 53 7.86 -29.04 48.60
CA LEU A 53 8.71 -29.63 47.57
C LEU A 53 7.89 -30.06 46.35
N LYS A 54 8.46 -29.86 45.16
CA LYS A 54 7.97 -30.44 43.91
C LYS A 54 9.07 -31.33 43.33
N ASN A 55 8.73 -32.57 42.99
CA ASN A 55 9.63 -33.48 42.31
C ASN A 55 9.96 -32.90 40.93
N VAL A 56 11.25 -32.67 40.66
CA VAL A 56 11.75 -32.18 39.36
C VAL A 56 12.54 -33.24 38.61
N GLN A 57 12.77 -34.41 39.21
CA GLN A 57 13.42 -35.54 38.57
C GLN A 57 12.41 -36.32 37.73
N VAL A 58 11.85 -35.67 36.72
CA VAL A 58 10.75 -36.23 35.93
C VAL A 58 11.21 -37.08 34.72
N SER A 59 12.50 -37.09 34.41
CA SER A 59 13.13 -37.96 33.40
C SER A 59 13.62 -39.27 34.03
N ASN A 60 13.50 -40.40 33.32
CA ASN A 60 14.01 -41.69 33.76
C ASN A 60 15.30 -42.09 33.00
N LYS A 61 15.80 -43.32 33.20
CA LYS A 61 17.03 -43.81 32.54
C LYS A 61 16.90 -43.88 31.01
N TYR A 62 15.70 -44.09 30.49
CA TYR A 62 15.42 -44.32 29.07
C TYR A 62 14.96 -43.05 28.36
N TRP A 63 14.22 -42.18 29.06
CA TRP A 63 13.55 -41.02 28.49
C TRP A 63 13.89 -39.74 29.23
N ALA A 64 14.42 -38.77 28.50
CA ALA A 64 14.57 -37.40 28.95
C ALA A 64 13.40 -36.53 28.44
N ILE A 65 12.74 -35.80 29.33
CA ILE A 65 11.68 -34.87 28.95
C ILE A 65 12.26 -33.75 28.10
N ASN A 66 11.52 -33.40 27.04
CA ASN A 66 11.85 -32.49 25.95
C ASN A 66 12.84 -33.00 24.90
N GLU A 67 13.42 -34.19 25.08
CA GLU A 67 14.23 -34.82 24.04
C GLU A 67 13.34 -35.46 22.96
N VAL A 68 13.91 -35.56 21.76
CA VAL A 68 13.27 -36.15 20.58
C VAL A 68 13.91 -37.50 20.31
N TYR A 69 13.07 -38.52 20.23
CA TYR A 69 13.49 -39.89 19.93
C TYR A 69 12.79 -40.39 18.67
N GLU A 70 13.42 -41.35 18.00
CA GLU A 70 12.87 -42.01 16.82
C GLU A 70 12.28 -43.37 17.22
N PHE A 71 11.00 -43.55 16.89
CA PHE A 71 10.22 -44.75 17.19
C PHE A 71 9.88 -45.49 15.91
N LYS A 72 9.85 -46.82 15.98
CA LYS A 72 9.43 -47.67 14.87
C LYS A 72 7.90 -47.73 14.83
N ILE A 73 7.34 -47.55 13.65
CA ILE A 73 5.90 -47.63 13.41
C ILE A 73 5.54 -49.09 13.22
N ILE A 74 4.54 -49.56 13.96
CA ILE A 74 3.99 -50.91 13.83
C ILE A 74 2.59 -50.91 13.22
N GLY A 75 1.88 -49.79 13.29
CA GLY A 75 0.50 -49.67 12.82
C GLY A 75 0.00 -48.24 12.79
N PHE A 76 -1.20 -48.07 12.24
CA PHE A 76 -1.97 -46.83 12.29
C PHE A 76 -3.34 -47.17 12.83
N GLY A 77 -3.83 -46.31 13.72
CA GLY A 77 -5.08 -46.51 14.42
C GLY A 77 -5.87 -45.23 14.55
N LYS A 78 -6.84 -45.24 15.46
CA LYS A 78 -7.67 -44.09 15.77
C LYS A 78 -7.85 -43.96 17.28
N LEU A 79 -7.69 -42.74 17.78
CA LEU A 79 -7.90 -42.36 19.17
C LEU A 79 -9.20 -41.58 19.31
N ILE A 80 -9.98 -41.88 20.34
CA ILE A 80 -11.15 -41.09 20.71
C ILE A 80 -10.76 -40.20 21.90
N ASP A 81 -10.93 -38.89 21.75
CA ASP A 81 -10.70 -37.97 22.86
C ASP A 81 -11.86 -37.98 23.87
N LYS A 82 -11.71 -37.24 24.98
CA LYS A 82 -12.75 -37.14 26.01
C LYS A 82 -14.04 -36.45 25.53
N SER A 83 -14.01 -35.83 24.36
CA SER A 83 -15.14 -35.15 23.73
C SER A 83 -15.73 -35.98 22.58
N GLU A 84 -15.39 -37.27 22.51
CA GLU A 84 -15.83 -38.22 21.48
C GLU A 84 -15.36 -37.88 20.06
N ASN A 85 -14.35 -37.02 19.91
CA ASN A 85 -13.74 -36.76 18.61
C ASN A 85 -12.73 -37.85 18.28
N GLU A 86 -12.88 -38.42 17.09
CA GLU A 86 -11.97 -39.41 16.53
C GLU A 86 -10.79 -38.72 15.84
N PHE A 87 -9.56 -39.12 16.16
CA PHE A 87 -8.34 -38.63 15.52
C PHE A 87 -7.46 -39.78 15.07
N GLU A 88 -6.78 -39.62 13.95
CA GLU A 88 -5.76 -40.57 13.50
C GLU A 88 -4.58 -40.61 14.48
N CYS A 89 -4.06 -41.82 14.69
CA CYS A 89 -2.88 -42.06 15.50
C CYS A 89 -1.93 -43.04 14.81
N VAL A 90 -0.68 -43.01 15.24
CA VAL A 90 0.35 -43.98 14.88
C VAL A 90 0.65 -44.83 16.09
N GLU A 91 0.76 -46.14 15.88
CA GLU A 91 1.15 -47.11 16.89
C GLU A 91 2.66 -47.31 16.83
N LEU A 92 3.33 -47.11 17.97
CA LEU A 92 4.77 -47.07 18.09
C LEU A 92 5.29 -48.17 18.99
N GLU A 93 6.35 -48.84 18.56
CA GLU A 93 7.06 -49.83 19.37
C GLU A 93 8.05 -49.14 20.32
N VAL A 94 7.92 -49.41 21.62
CA VAL A 94 8.85 -48.95 22.65
C VAL A 94 10.03 -49.92 22.71
N LYS A 95 11.22 -49.42 22.36
CA LYS A 95 12.46 -50.20 22.47
C LYS A 95 12.62 -50.72 23.89
N ASP A 96 13.04 -51.97 24.01
CA ASP A 96 13.35 -52.72 25.25
C ASP A 96 12.16 -53.27 26.05
N THR A 97 10.94 -52.72 25.94
CA THR A 97 9.76 -53.30 26.64
C THR A 97 8.83 -54.08 25.72
N GLY A 98 8.83 -53.80 24.42
CA GLY A 98 7.87 -54.38 23.47
C GLY A 98 6.46 -53.81 23.60
N ASP A 99 6.26 -52.80 24.46
CA ASP A 99 4.99 -52.11 24.62
C ASP A 99 4.69 -51.25 23.39
N THR A 100 3.40 -51.00 23.18
CA THR A 100 2.89 -50.18 22.09
C THR A 100 2.33 -48.87 22.62
N ILE A 101 2.69 -47.75 22.00
CA ILE A 101 2.18 -46.42 22.35
C ILE A 101 1.50 -45.79 21.15
N GLU A 102 0.27 -45.33 21.35
CA GLU A 102 -0.47 -44.58 20.34
C GLU A 102 -0.21 -43.07 20.48
N VAL A 103 0.16 -42.43 19.37
CA VAL A 103 0.45 -41.00 19.32
C VAL A 103 -0.38 -40.36 18.23
N ARG A 104 -1.07 -39.26 18.55
CA ARG A 104 -1.82 -38.47 17.57
C ARG A 104 -0.90 -38.04 16.42
N THR A 105 -1.36 -38.19 15.20
CA THR A 105 -0.59 -37.87 13.98
C THR A 105 -0.96 -36.51 13.40
N LEU A 106 -0.07 -36.02 12.54
CA LEU A 106 -0.33 -34.88 11.67
C LEU A 106 -1.04 -35.34 10.38
N PRO A 107 -1.66 -34.44 9.60
CA PRO A 107 -2.49 -34.83 8.46
C PRO A 107 -1.83 -35.76 7.42
N TRP A 108 -0.50 -35.65 7.21
CA TRP A 108 0.26 -36.48 6.26
C TRP A 108 0.95 -37.70 6.91
N GLN A 109 0.78 -37.90 8.22
CA GLN A 109 1.34 -39.00 8.99
C GLN A 109 0.29 -40.10 9.16
N ASN A 110 -0.28 -40.54 8.04
CA ASN A 110 -1.33 -41.55 7.99
C ASN A 110 -0.86 -42.76 7.15
N ALA A 111 -1.60 -43.86 7.23
CA ALA A 111 -1.24 -45.11 6.54
C ALA A 111 -1.15 -44.99 5.01
N LYS A 112 -1.87 -44.05 4.41
CA LYS A 112 -1.91 -43.84 2.96
C LYS A 112 -0.69 -43.06 2.47
N ASP A 113 -0.25 -42.05 3.21
CA ASP A 113 0.75 -41.08 2.75
C ASP A 113 2.13 -41.29 3.36
N TRP A 114 2.22 -41.78 4.61
CA TRP A 114 3.49 -41.91 5.32
C TRP A 114 4.32 -43.11 4.82
N LYS A 115 5.54 -42.84 4.35
CA LYS A 115 6.42 -43.85 3.73
C LYS A 115 7.62 -44.26 4.57
N PHE A 116 7.79 -43.65 5.74
CA PHE A 116 8.93 -43.93 6.61
C PHE A 116 8.55 -44.98 7.64
N GLU A 117 9.42 -45.95 7.89
CA GLU A 117 9.22 -46.99 8.91
C GLU A 117 9.27 -46.44 10.35
N THR A 118 9.70 -45.19 10.49
CA THR A 118 9.91 -44.53 11.77
C THR A 118 9.23 -43.19 11.84
N ILE A 119 9.02 -42.70 13.06
CA ILE A 119 8.58 -41.33 13.33
C ILE A 119 9.35 -40.74 14.52
N LYS A 120 9.63 -39.44 14.44
CA LYS A 120 10.25 -38.69 15.54
C LYS A 120 9.18 -38.15 16.48
N CYS A 121 9.34 -38.44 17.77
CA CYS A 121 8.44 -37.98 18.82
C CYS A 121 9.21 -37.29 19.94
N LYS A 122 8.63 -36.22 20.47
CA LYS A 122 9.15 -35.50 21.64
C LYS A 122 8.50 -36.04 22.90
N VAL A 123 9.31 -36.32 23.92
CA VAL A 123 8.82 -36.75 25.24
C VAL A 123 8.32 -35.52 26.00
N ILE A 124 7.03 -35.43 26.25
CA ILE A 124 6.41 -34.34 27.03
C ILE A 124 6.15 -34.70 28.49
N GLY A 125 6.31 -35.97 28.83
CA GLY A 125 6.15 -36.51 30.18
C GLY A 125 6.43 -38.00 30.22
N ILE A 126 6.28 -38.60 31.39
CA ILE A 126 6.44 -40.04 31.60
C ILE A 126 5.24 -40.49 32.45
N TYR A 127 4.56 -41.54 32.00
CA TYR A 127 3.44 -42.15 32.71
C TYR A 127 3.92 -42.85 33.99
N PRO A 128 3.02 -43.16 34.95
CA PRO A 128 3.41 -43.83 36.19
C PRO A 128 4.21 -45.11 35.94
N ASP A 129 3.77 -45.94 35.00
CA ASP A 129 4.42 -47.20 34.56
C ASP A 129 5.82 -47.04 33.95
N GLY A 130 6.27 -45.82 33.69
CA GLY A 130 7.58 -45.53 33.11
C GLY A 130 7.58 -45.35 31.58
N THR A 131 6.43 -45.54 30.92
CA THR A 131 6.29 -45.31 29.47
C THR A 131 6.30 -43.81 29.15
N PRO A 132 6.89 -43.39 28.02
CA PRO A 132 6.95 -41.98 27.67
C PRO A 132 5.58 -41.47 27.19
N LYS A 133 5.20 -40.27 27.64
CA LYS A 133 4.11 -39.51 27.02
C LYS A 133 4.68 -38.71 25.86
N LEU A 134 4.21 -39.02 24.65
CA LEU A 134 4.78 -38.55 23.40
C LEU A 134 3.88 -37.51 22.70
N ILE A 135 4.52 -36.62 21.94
CA ILE A 135 3.88 -35.87 20.86
C ILE A 135 4.71 -36.06 19.59
N THR A 136 4.07 -36.12 18.44
CA THR A 136 4.74 -36.13 17.14
C THR A 136 5.58 -34.86 16.96
N PHE A 137 6.84 -35.05 16.59
CA PHE A 137 7.81 -33.99 16.37
C PHE A 137 8.73 -34.38 15.21
N ASP A 138 8.12 -34.59 14.05
CA ASP A 138 8.80 -35.02 12.84
C ASP A 138 8.51 -34.03 11.70
N SER A 139 9.57 -33.42 11.16
CA SER A 139 9.48 -32.47 10.05
C SER A 139 9.58 -33.14 8.68
N ARG A 140 9.72 -34.48 8.63
CA ARG A 140 9.70 -35.21 7.36
C ARG A 140 8.28 -35.15 6.77
N HIS A 141 8.22 -35.00 5.45
CA HIS A 141 6.99 -35.08 4.66
C HIS A 141 7.23 -36.04 3.49
N PRO A 142 6.30 -36.95 3.17
CA PRO A 142 6.48 -37.96 2.13
C PRO A 142 6.64 -37.37 0.71
N HIS A 143 6.14 -36.15 0.50
CA HIS A 143 6.09 -35.50 -0.81
C HIS A 143 6.84 -34.17 -0.91
N TYR A 144 7.19 -33.55 0.22
CA TYR A 144 7.67 -32.17 0.25
C TYR A 144 8.94 -32.06 1.07
N SER A 145 9.75 -31.05 0.75
CA SER A 145 11.01 -30.79 1.45
C SER A 145 11.16 -29.28 1.64
N ILE A 146 11.64 -28.89 2.82
CA ILE A 146 11.90 -27.49 3.16
C ILE A 146 12.85 -26.86 2.13
N GLY A 147 12.54 -25.64 1.69
CA GLY A 147 13.29 -24.87 0.72
C GLY A 147 12.99 -25.19 -0.75
N LYS A 148 12.27 -26.28 -1.06
CA LYS A 148 11.87 -26.61 -2.42
C LYS A 148 10.51 -25.99 -2.78
N ALA A 149 10.34 -25.69 -4.07
CA ALA A 149 9.09 -25.19 -4.63
C ALA A 149 8.32 -26.30 -5.33
N TYR A 150 6.99 -26.24 -5.21
CA TYR A 150 6.06 -27.19 -5.81
C TYR A 150 4.81 -26.45 -6.29
N ASP A 151 4.12 -27.07 -7.24
CA ASP A 151 2.90 -26.55 -7.85
C ASP A 151 1.66 -27.00 -7.08
N PHE A 152 0.76 -26.05 -6.82
CA PHE A 152 -0.50 -26.26 -6.12
C PHE A 152 -1.65 -25.64 -6.91
N SER A 153 -2.79 -26.33 -6.96
CA SER A 153 -4.01 -25.83 -7.60
C SER A 153 -4.82 -24.96 -6.64
N VAL A 154 -5.26 -23.79 -7.08
CA VAL A 154 -6.09 -22.87 -6.30
C VAL A 154 -7.50 -23.44 -6.17
N ILE A 155 -7.95 -23.67 -4.93
CA ILE A 155 -9.32 -24.08 -4.61
C ILE A 155 -10.20 -22.85 -4.43
N GLY A 156 -9.69 -21.82 -3.75
CA GLY A 156 -10.43 -20.59 -3.50
C GLY A 156 -9.74 -19.69 -2.48
N PHE A 157 -10.49 -18.72 -1.96
CA PHE A 157 -10.01 -17.74 -1.00
C PHE A 157 -10.85 -17.76 0.28
N GLN A 158 -10.21 -17.50 1.41
CA GLN A 158 -10.88 -17.42 2.70
C GLN A 158 -10.30 -16.26 3.54
N ASP A 159 -11.19 -15.49 4.17
CA ASP A 159 -10.80 -14.48 5.14
C ASP A 159 -10.61 -15.12 6.52
N LYS A 160 -9.51 -14.77 7.20
CA LYS A 160 -9.19 -15.21 8.56
C LYS A 160 -8.81 -14.03 9.43
N THR A 161 -9.21 -14.08 10.69
CA THR A 161 -8.80 -13.10 11.70
C THR A 161 -7.62 -13.65 12.49
N SER A 162 -6.56 -12.86 12.61
CA SER A 162 -5.39 -13.20 13.43
C SER A 162 -5.74 -13.12 14.92
N TYR A 163 -4.91 -13.75 15.77
CA TYR A 163 -5.03 -13.61 17.24
C TYR A 163 -4.90 -12.15 17.73
N LYS A 164 -4.38 -11.24 16.89
CA LYS A 164 -4.27 -9.81 17.14
C LYS A 164 -5.48 -8.99 16.64
N GLY A 165 -6.48 -9.64 16.06
CA GLY A 165 -7.69 -8.99 15.53
C GLY A 165 -7.55 -8.38 14.13
N PHE A 166 -6.42 -8.57 13.44
CA PHE A 166 -6.29 -8.16 12.04
C PHE A 166 -6.81 -9.24 11.11
N ASP A 167 -7.65 -8.86 10.16
CA ASP A 167 -8.13 -9.73 9.09
C ASP A 167 -7.07 -9.85 7.99
N TYR A 168 -6.88 -11.07 7.51
CA TYR A 168 -6.01 -11.40 6.41
C TYR A 168 -6.66 -12.48 5.54
N LYS A 169 -6.33 -12.45 4.25
CA LYS A 169 -6.86 -13.40 3.28
C LYS A 169 -5.86 -14.51 3.04
N ILE A 170 -6.34 -15.74 2.93
CA ILE A 170 -5.56 -16.91 2.54
C ILE A 170 -6.07 -17.48 1.22
N ILE A 171 -5.18 -18.15 0.51
CA ILE A 171 -5.49 -18.99 -0.65
C ILE A 171 -5.56 -20.43 -0.16
N LEU A 172 -6.69 -21.08 -0.44
CA LEU A 172 -6.87 -22.52 -0.25
C LEU A 172 -6.29 -23.22 -1.47
N LEU A 173 -5.42 -24.20 -1.22
CA LEU A 173 -4.64 -24.89 -2.23
C LEU A 173 -4.91 -26.40 -2.16
N SER A 174 -4.95 -27.07 -3.30
CA SER A 174 -4.90 -28.52 -3.42
C SER A 174 -3.57 -28.94 -4.03
N ASP A 175 -2.97 -29.99 -3.51
CA ASP A 175 -1.92 -30.68 -4.24
C ASP A 175 -2.48 -31.75 -5.18
N LYS A 176 -1.57 -32.43 -5.90
CA LYS A 176 -1.88 -33.56 -6.79
C LYS A 176 -2.38 -34.82 -6.08
N PHE A 177 -2.34 -34.84 -4.76
CA PHE A 177 -2.80 -35.94 -3.91
C PHE A 177 -4.15 -35.62 -3.22
N ASN A 178 -4.77 -34.49 -3.61
CA ASN A 178 -6.01 -33.94 -3.04
C ASN A 178 -5.89 -33.53 -1.56
N ASN A 179 -4.68 -33.26 -1.08
CA ASN A 179 -4.47 -32.66 0.23
C ASN A 179 -4.63 -31.15 0.15
N GLN A 180 -5.28 -30.57 1.17
CA GLN A 180 -5.57 -29.15 1.24
C GLN A 180 -4.52 -28.40 2.07
N TYR A 181 -4.07 -27.26 1.55
CA TYR A 181 -3.08 -26.39 2.19
C TYR A 181 -3.53 -24.94 2.15
N GLU A 182 -2.83 -24.10 2.92
CA GLU A 182 -3.11 -22.68 3.02
C GLU A 182 -1.82 -21.90 2.76
N VAL A 183 -1.94 -20.83 1.98
CA VAL A 183 -0.88 -19.82 1.84
C VAL A 183 -1.48 -18.43 2.00
N LEU A 184 -0.71 -17.48 2.52
CA LEU A 184 -1.15 -16.08 2.61
C LEU A 184 -1.38 -15.52 1.20
N ALA A 185 -2.53 -14.88 0.99
CA ALA A 185 -2.81 -14.16 -0.25
C ALA A 185 -2.10 -12.80 -0.22
N ILE A 186 -1.59 -12.38 -1.38
CA ILE A 186 -1.11 -11.01 -1.59
C ILE A 186 -2.34 -10.11 -1.76
N PRO A 187 -2.31 -8.84 -1.31
CA PRO A 187 -3.45 -7.94 -1.50
C PRO A 187 -3.92 -7.90 -2.97
N ASN A 188 -5.23 -7.99 -3.19
CA ASN A 188 -5.89 -7.95 -4.50
C ASN A 188 -5.68 -9.18 -5.40
N GLN A 189 -4.98 -10.20 -4.92
CA GLN A 189 -4.67 -11.39 -5.70
C GLN A 189 -5.93 -12.22 -6.04
N GLU A 190 -6.97 -12.12 -5.23
CA GLU A 190 -8.27 -12.79 -5.44
C GLU A 190 -9.01 -12.31 -6.70
N ASN A 191 -8.68 -11.12 -7.20
CA ASN A 191 -9.28 -10.56 -8.40
C ASN A 191 -8.57 -11.03 -9.68
N ARG A 192 -7.48 -11.78 -9.54
CA ARG A 192 -6.61 -12.21 -10.64
C ARG A 192 -6.50 -13.73 -10.74
N LEU A 193 -6.32 -14.40 -9.61
CA LEU A 193 -6.21 -15.86 -9.58
C LEU A 193 -7.61 -16.48 -9.58
N GLU A 194 -7.85 -17.38 -10.53
CA GLU A 194 -9.09 -18.14 -10.62
C GLU A 194 -8.98 -19.51 -9.93
N THR A 195 -10.10 -20.07 -9.51
CA THR A 195 -10.16 -21.46 -9.03
C THR A 195 -9.74 -22.40 -10.15
N GLY A 196 -8.80 -23.31 -9.85
CA GLY A 196 -8.20 -24.24 -10.81
C GLY A 196 -6.86 -23.78 -11.36
N GLU A 197 -6.47 -22.50 -11.19
CA GLU A 197 -5.13 -22.05 -11.58
C GLU A 197 -4.04 -22.70 -10.72
N VAL A 198 -2.85 -22.87 -11.29
CA VAL A 198 -1.70 -23.46 -10.60
C VAL A 198 -0.75 -22.37 -10.16
N ILE A 199 -0.41 -22.36 -8.87
CA ILE A 199 0.61 -21.47 -8.30
C ILE A 199 1.78 -22.27 -7.72
N SER A 200 2.99 -21.75 -7.91
CA SER A 200 4.19 -22.34 -7.32
C SER A 200 4.39 -21.78 -5.90
N CYS A 201 4.54 -22.67 -4.92
CA CYS A 201 4.84 -22.33 -3.54
C CYS A 201 6.08 -23.04 -3.05
N SER A 202 6.95 -22.33 -2.33
CA SER A 202 8.07 -22.89 -1.58
C SER A 202 7.64 -23.32 -0.19
N VAL A 203 8.23 -24.42 0.27
CA VAL A 203 7.99 -24.94 1.62
C VAL A 203 8.94 -24.23 2.59
N GLU A 204 8.41 -23.36 3.44
CA GLU A 204 9.21 -22.66 4.44
C GLU A 204 9.47 -23.53 5.67
N ASN A 205 8.47 -24.31 6.11
CA ASN A 205 8.57 -25.14 7.30
C ASN A 205 7.57 -26.30 7.26
N ILE A 206 7.91 -27.40 7.93
CA ILE A 206 7.04 -28.56 8.15
C ILE A 206 7.04 -28.82 9.66
N ASN A 207 5.93 -28.46 10.32
CA ASN A 207 5.75 -28.72 11.76
C ASN A 207 4.38 -29.35 12.02
N THR A 208 3.42 -28.65 12.63
CA THR A 208 2.01 -29.08 12.73
C THR A 208 1.27 -29.01 11.40
N ARG A 209 1.77 -28.20 10.45
CA ARG A 209 1.28 -28.09 9.08
C ARG A 209 2.42 -27.83 8.10
N LEU A 210 2.12 -27.96 6.82
CA LEU A 210 2.99 -27.49 5.75
C LEU A 210 2.85 -25.96 5.64
N HIS A 211 3.91 -25.21 5.96
CA HIS A 211 3.93 -23.76 5.80
C HIS A 211 4.48 -23.41 4.42
N LEU A 212 3.61 -22.81 3.61
CA LEU A 212 3.89 -22.46 2.23
C LEU A 212 4.13 -20.96 2.10
N LYS A 213 4.97 -20.58 1.12
CA LYS A 213 5.14 -19.22 0.65
C LYS A 213 5.09 -19.21 -0.87
N GLN A 214 4.36 -18.25 -1.43
CA GLN A 214 4.26 -18.12 -2.88
C GLN A 214 5.62 -17.78 -3.49
N VAL A 215 5.93 -18.38 -4.64
CA VAL A 215 7.13 -18.13 -5.44
C VAL A 215 6.71 -17.52 -6.76
N ASN A 216 7.44 -16.50 -7.23
CA ASN A 216 7.18 -15.83 -8.51
C ASN A 216 5.73 -15.33 -8.65
N SER A 217 5.15 -14.83 -7.57
CA SER A 217 3.84 -14.20 -7.61
C SER A 217 3.86 -13.01 -8.56
N LYS A 218 3.06 -13.06 -9.62
CA LYS A 218 2.82 -11.90 -10.48
C LYS A 218 2.25 -10.76 -9.62
N ASP A 219 2.60 -9.51 -9.93
CA ASP A 219 2.01 -8.36 -9.25
C ASP A 219 0.47 -8.40 -9.43
N PRO A 220 -0.32 -8.51 -8.36
CA PRO A 220 -1.78 -8.58 -8.44
C PRO A 220 -2.41 -7.25 -8.85
N PHE A 221 -1.61 -6.19 -8.97
CA PHE A 221 -2.04 -4.86 -9.41
C PHE A 221 -1.63 -4.54 -10.84
N PHE A 222 -0.92 -5.44 -11.51
CA PHE A 222 -0.56 -5.24 -12.91
C PHE A 222 -1.72 -5.59 -13.83
N TYR A 223 -2.10 -4.60 -14.64
CA TYR A 223 -3.03 -4.72 -15.74
C TYR A 223 -2.37 -4.14 -16.99
N GLU A 224 -2.62 -4.75 -18.13
CA GLU A 224 -2.17 -4.21 -19.42
C GLU A 224 -2.97 -2.95 -19.77
N PHE A 225 -2.39 -2.10 -20.63
CA PHE A 225 -3.05 -0.87 -21.09
C PHE A 225 -4.47 -1.13 -21.62
N ASP A 226 -4.64 -2.23 -22.37
CA ASP A 226 -5.86 -2.54 -23.11
C ASP A 226 -7.03 -2.91 -22.19
N VAL A 227 -6.73 -3.33 -20.96
CA VAL A 227 -7.74 -3.58 -19.92
C VAL A 227 -8.35 -2.26 -19.44
N ILE A 228 -7.59 -1.16 -19.49
CA ILE A 228 -8.01 0.16 -19.03
C ILE A 228 -8.63 0.94 -20.19
N VAL A 229 -8.04 0.85 -21.38
CA VAL A 229 -8.48 1.54 -22.60
C VAL A 229 -8.39 0.61 -23.80
N GLN A 230 -9.55 0.22 -24.34
CA GLN A 230 -9.67 -0.72 -25.47
C GLN A 230 -9.39 -0.11 -26.86
N ASP A 231 -9.00 1.17 -26.93
CA ASP A 231 -8.78 1.88 -28.19
C ASP A 231 -7.31 1.76 -28.63
N ASP A 232 -7.07 0.93 -29.65
CA ASP A 232 -5.74 0.67 -30.21
C ASP A 232 -5.07 1.93 -30.77
N PHE A 233 -5.84 2.85 -31.35
CA PHE A 233 -5.27 4.09 -31.89
C PHE A 233 -4.74 4.97 -30.75
N ILE A 234 -5.50 5.10 -29.66
CA ILE A 234 -5.06 5.82 -28.46
C ILE A 234 -3.81 5.18 -27.86
N LYS A 235 -3.78 3.84 -27.77
CA LYS A 235 -2.61 3.09 -27.27
C LYS A 235 -1.37 3.40 -28.08
N GLN A 236 -1.44 3.26 -29.41
CA GLN A 236 -0.29 3.50 -30.27
C GLN A 236 0.19 4.95 -30.16
N LYS A 237 -0.74 5.90 -30.18
CA LYS A 237 -0.42 7.33 -30.17
C LYS A 237 0.19 7.80 -28.85
N PHE A 238 -0.40 7.41 -27.72
CA PHE A 238 -0.08 8.00 -26.41
C PHE A 238 0.66 7.06 -25.44
N PHE A 239 0.85 5.79 -25.78
CA PHE A 239 1.50 4.83 -24.90
C PHE A 239 2.68 4.14 -25.58
N THR A 240 2.46 3.41 -26.68
CA THR A 240 3.53 2.63 -27.34
C THR A 240 4.70 3.49 -27.80
N ASN A 241 4.43 4.67 -28.36
CA ASN A 241 5.47 5.59 -28.80
C ASN A 241 6.38 6.06 -27.64
N TYR A 242 5.80 6.23 -26.44
CA TYR A 242 6.51 6.72 -25.27
C TYR A 242 7.24 5.59 -24.52
N LEU A 243 6.82 4.33 -24.67
CA LEU A 243 7.56 3.17 -24.14
C LEU A 243 8.92 2.99 -24.83
N ASN A 244 9.07 3.43 -26.08
CA ASN A 244 10.28 3.22 -26.88
C ASN A 244 11.23 4.42 -26.91
N ASP A 245 10.89 5.50 -26.20
CA ASP A 245 11.69 6.71 -26.14
C ASP A 245 12.65 6.70 -24.94
N ASN A 246 13.82 7.34 -25.06
CA ASN A 246 14.97 7.22 -24.16
C ASN A 246 15.00 8.24 -23.00
N ASP A 247 13.88 8.91 -22.73
CA ASP A 247 13.71 9.80 -21.58
C ASP A 247 13.71 9.02 -20.25
N GLU A 248 14.23 9.60 -19.16
CA GLU A 248 14.33 8.95 -17.84
C GLU A 248 12.99 8.35 -17.37
N TYR A 249 11.90 9.08 -17.53
CA TYR A 249 10.57 8.62 -17.11
C TYR A 249 10.00 7.57 -18.06
N ASN A 250 10.37 7.61 -19.34
CA ASN A 250 9.99 6.60 -20.33
C ASN A 250 10.70 5.27 -20.06
N LEU A 251 11.99 5.31 -19.72
CA LEU A 251 12.74 4.12 -19.31
C LEU A 251 12.16 3.50 -18.03
N LYS A 252 11.75 4.34 -17.06
CA LYS A 252 11.07 3.88 -15.86
C LYS A 252 9.73 3.23 -16.17
N LEU A 253 8.91 3.85 -17.03
CA LEU A 253 7.64 3.28 -17.48
C LEU A 253 7.86 1.93 -18.15
N LYS A 254 8.81 1.86 -19.10
CA LYS A 254 9.17 0.63 -19.83
C LYS A 254 9.57 -0.49 -18.88
N SER A 255 10.51 -0.21 -17.97
CA SER A 255 10.99 -1.16 -16.97
C SER A 255 9.84 -1.69 -16.09
N GLN A 256 8.97 -0.79 -15.59
CA GLN A 256 7.82 -1.20 -14.78
C GLN A 256 6.82 -2.04 -15.57
N TYR A 257 6.58 -1.71 -16.84
CA TYR A 257 5.66 -2.44 -17.70
C TYR A 257 6.21 -3.83 -18.07
N GLU A 258 7.48 -3.93 -18.45
CA GLU A 258 8.17 -5.20 -18.76
C GLU A 258 8.27 -6.13 -17.54
N GLN A 259 8.44 -5.55 -16.35
CA GLN A 259 8.43 -6.31 -15.09
C GLN A 259 7.02 -6.70 -14.61
N ASN A 260 5.98 -6.37 -15.37
CA ASN A 260 4.59 -6.57 -14.99
C ASN A 260 4.28 -5.95 -13.61
N SER A 261 4.71 -4.70 -13.37
CA SER A 261 4.43 -3.99 -12.11
C SER A 261 3.26 -3.02 -12.26
N GLY A 262 2.25 -3.11 -11.40
CA GLY A 262 1.07 -2.22 -11.44
C GLY A 262 1.41 -0.74 -11.28
N PHE A 263 2.57 -0.42 -10.70
CA PHE A 263 3.03 0.96 -10.51
C PHE A 263 3.31 1.72 -11.82
N TRP A 264 3.36 1.03 -12.98
CA TRP A 264 3.49 1.68 -14.29
C TRP A 264 2.37 2.72 -14.52
N VAL A 265 1.17 2.45 -14.01
CA VAL A 265 0.00 3.34 -14.16
C VAL A 265 0.24 4.70 -13.52
N PHE A 266 0.86 4.73 -12.33
CA PHE A 266 1.18 6.00 -11.67
C PHE A 266 2.27 6.77 -12.40
N THR A 267 3.28 6.09 -12.94
CA THR A 267 4.32 6.72 -13.75
C THR A 267 3.70 7.32 -15.02
N TYR A 268 2.81 6.58 -15.68
CA TYR A 268 2.13 7.01 -16.88
C TYR A 268 1.26 8.26 -16.65
N CYS A 269 0.40 8.26 -15.62
CA CYS A 269 -0.45 9.41 -15.30
C CYS A 269 0.35 10.64 -14.87
N ASN A 270 1.28 10.48 -13.93
CA ASN A 270 1.93 11.62 -13.28
C ASN A 270 2.98 12.29 -14.16
N TYR A 271 3.63 11.54 -15.05
CA TYR A 271 4.77 12.05 -15.83
C TYR A 271 4.49 12.05 -17.34
N ILE A 272 4.02 10.93 -17.90
CA ILE A 272 3.90 10.83 -19.35
C ILE A 272 2.71 11.64 -19.85
N LEU A 273 1.51 11.39 -19.33
CA LEU A 273 0.31 12.13 -19.74
C LEU A 273 0.40 13.62 -19.41
N THR A 274 1.09 14.00 -18.32
CA THR A 274 1.31 15.42 -17.99
C THR A 274 2.29 16.08 -18.95
N LYS A 275 3.37 15.40 -19.37
CA LYS A 275 4.31 15.87 -20.40
C LYS A 275 3.61 16.06 -21.75
N ILE A 276 2.87 15.06 -22.22
CA ILE A 276 2.11 15.14 -23.48
C ILE A 276 1.11 16.30 -23.43
N LYS A 277 0.35 16.41 -22.34
CA LYS A 277 -0.62 17.50 -22.15
C LYS A 277 0.06 18.88 -22.23
N TYR A 278 1.24 19.02 -21.64
CA TYR A 278 2.01 20.26 -21.65
C TYR A 278 2.53 20.61 -23.05
N GLU A 279 3.10 19.65 -23.77
CA GLU A 279 3.61 19.83 -25.12
C GLU A 279 2.51 20.24 -26.11
N GLU A 280 1.36 19.56 -26.07
CA GLU A 280 0.23 19.89 -26.94
C GLU A 280 -0.42 21.23 -26.58
N ALA A 281 -0.46 21.60 -25.29
CA ALA A 281 -0.92 22.91 -24.86
C ALA A 281 0.01 24.04 -25.36
N ASN A 282 1.32 23.82 -25.35
CA ASN A 282 2.29 24.76 -25.89
C ASN A 282 2.16 24.92 -27.42
N ARG A 283 1.89 23.81 -28.13
CA ARG A 283 1.61 23.81 -29.58
C ARG A 283 0.23 24.39 -29.93
N LYS A 284 -0.57 24.77 -28.92
CA LYS A 284 -1.95 25.25 -29.06
C LYS A 284 -2.89 24.26 -29.75
N ASN A 285 -2.57 22.96 -29.69
CA ASN A 285 -3.42 21.90 -30.20
C ASN A 285 -4.48 21.50 -29.16
N LEU A 286 -5.46 22.38 -28.97
CA LEU A 286 -6.44 22.26 -27.89
C LEU A 286 -7.33 21.02 -27.99
N LYS A 287 -7.62 20.53 -29.21
CA LYS A 287 -8.36 19.28 -29.42
C LYS A 287 -7.59 18.09 -28.84
N GLU A 288 -6.27 18.07 -29.06
CA GLU A 288 -5.42 17.00 -28.54
C GLU A 288 -5.25 17.08 -27.03
N VAL A 289 -5.17 18.29 -26.47
CA VAL A 289 -5.19 18.48 -25.01
C VAL A 289 -6.45 17.87 -24.39
N ILE A 290 -7.61 18.01 -25.04
CA ILE A 290 -8.85 17.35 -24.58
C ILE A 290 -8.71 15.83 -24.62
N ASN A 291 -8.19 15.26 -25.72
CA ASN A 291 -7.99 13.81 -25.84
C ASN A 291 -7.09 13.27 -24.71
N VAL A 292 -6.00 13.96 -24.41
CA VAL A 292 -5.08 13.59 -23.32
C VAL A 292 -5.75 13.72 -21.95
N ILE A 293 -6.56 14.77 -21.73
CA ILE A 293 -7.33 14.94 -20.50
C ILE A 293 -8.32 13.80 -20.31
N GLU A 294 -9.03 13.39 -21.36
CA GLU A 294 -9.97 12.27 -21.31
C GLU A 294 -9.28 10.96 -20.99
N LEU A 295 -8.14 10.70 -21.65
CA LEU A 295 -7.31 9.54 -21.36
C LEU A 295 -6.84 9.52 -19.90
N HIS A 296 -6.30 10.65 -19.42
CA HIS A 296 -5.85 10.80 -18.04
C HIS A 296 -7.00 10.54 -17.05
N ASN A 297 -8.20 11.05 -17.33
CA ASN A 297 -9.37 10.78 -16.49
C ASN A 297 -9.79 9.30 -16.51
N LYS A 298 -9.67 8.58 -17.64
CA LYS A 298 -9.94 7.14 -17.68
C LYS A 298 -9.02 6.38 -16.71
N PHE A 299 -7.72 6.68 -16.76
CA PHE A 299 -6.74 6.07 -15.86
C PHE A 299 -6.94 6.46 -14.39
N GLU A 300 -7.20 7.72 -14.07
CA GLU A 300 -7.43 8.15 -12.69
C GLU A 300 -8.71 7.53 -12.10
N ASN A 301 -9.79 7.40 -12.89
CA ASN A 301 -10.98 6.67 -12.46
C ASN A 301 -10.71 5.17 -12.26
N TRP A 302 -9.87 4.59 -13.12
CA TRP A 302 -9.43 3.21 -12.96
C TRP A 302 -8.62 3.03 -11.67
N ILE A 303 -7.66 3.91 -11.36
CA ILE A 303 -6.90 3.89 -10.10
C ILE A 303 -7.83 3.88 -8.87
N LEU A 304 -8.92 4.65 -8.91
CA LEU A 304 -9.89 4.71 -7.81
C LEU A 304 -10.73 3.44 -7.64
N SER A 305 -10.93 2.67 -8.71
CA SER A 305 -11.86 1.54 -8.74
C SER A 305 -11.17 0.17 -8.75
N SER A 306 -9.95 0.06 -9.29
CA SER A 306 -9.22 -1.20 -9.51
C SER A 306 -8.62 -1.82 -8.25
N GLY A 307 -8.60 -1.09 -7.13
CA GLY A 307 -7.99 -1.54 -5.89
C GLY A 307 -6.47 -1.36 -5.82
N ILE A 308 -5.82 -0.80 -6.86
CA ILE A 308 -4.36 -0.57 -6.90
C ILE A 308 -3.83 0.27 -5.74
N LEU A 309 -4.64 1.16 -5.17
CA LEU A 309 -4.26 1.93 -3.99
C LEU A 309 -3.95 1.05 -2.76
N ARG A 310 -4.44 -0.20 -2.72
CA ARG A 310 -4.08 -1.19 -1.68
C ARG A 310 -2.62 -1.63 -1.74
N ALA A 311 -1.93 -1.39 -2.86
CA ALA A 311 -0.49 -1.62 -2.98
C ALA A 311 0.34 -0.67 -2.09
N ILE A 312 -0.20 0.51 -1.77
CA ILE A 312 0.43 1.49 -0.88
C ILE A 312 0.24 1.02 0.56
N LYS A 313 1.33 0.63 1.23
CA LYS A 313 1.29 0.06 2.59
C LYS A 313 0.90 1.09 3.65
N ASP A 314 1.36 2.32 3.51
CA ASP A 314 1.07 3.40 4.46
C ASP A 314 -0.36 3.94 4.24
N ASP A 315 -1.16 3.94 5.30
CA ASP A 315 -2.57 4.32 5.22
C ASP A 315 -2.75 5.83 4.98
N GLU A 316 -1.87 6.69 5.48
CA GLU A 316 -1.94 8.14 5.27
C GLU A 316 -1.51 8.51 3.84
N GLU A 317 -0.45 7.90 3.33
CA GLU A 317 -0.04 8.02 1.93
C GLU A 317 -1.14 7.51 0.98
N ARG A 318 -1.81 6.40 1.33
CA ARG A 318 -2.94 5.88 0.55
C ARG A 318 -4.10 6.86 0.52
N LYS A 319 -4.48 7.44 1.66
CA LYS A 319 -5.53 8.48 1.74
C LYS A 319 -5.16 9.72 0.94
N LEU A 320 -3.92 10.19 1.07
CA LEU A 320 -3.42 11.35 0.34
C LEU A 320 -3.42 11.12 -1.17
N THR A 321 -2.95 9.96 -1.62
CA THR A 321 -2.95 9.60 -3.05
C THR A 321 -4.38 9.54 -3.60
N LYS A 322 -5.32 8.94 -2.86
CA LYS A 322 -6.75 8.93 -3.22
C LYS A 322 -7.32 10.35 -3.36
N LEU A 323 -6.97 11.26 -2.45
CA LEU A 323 -7.39 12.66 -2.52
C LEU A 323 -6.78 13.38 -3.73
N LYS A 324 -5.49 13.19 -3.99
CA LYS A 324 -4.80 13.75 -5.16
C LYS A 324 -5.42 13.28 -6.47
N THR A 325 -5.65 11.99 -6.65
CA THR A 325 -6.33 11.42 -7.84
C THR A 325 -7.71 12.04 -8.05
N LYS A 326 -8.53 12.16 -7.00
CA LYS A 326 -9.84 12.84 -7.10
C LYS A 326 -9.70 14.30 -7.53
N GLN A 327 -8.71 15.00 -6.97
CA GLN A 327 -8.45 16.39 -7.33
C GLN A 327 -8.00 16.53 -8.79
N ILE A 328 -7.16 15.62 -9.28
CA ILE A 328 -6.73 15.57 -10.69
C ILE A 328 -7.94 15.46 -11.62
N ILE A 329 -8.87 14.53 -11.34
CA ILE A 329 -10.09 14.36 -12.15
C ILE A 329 -10.94 15.65 -12.18
N VAL A 330 -11.16 16.28 -11.02
CA VAL A 330 -11.91 17.53 -10.93
C VAL A 330 -11.24 18.63 -11.75
N ASN A 331 -9.92 18.76 -11.65
CA ASN A 331 -9.14 19.77 -12.36
C ASN A 331 -9.15 19.54 -13.88
N ASN A 332 -8.99 18.29 -14.29
CA ASN A 332 -9.03 17.87 -15.69
C ASN A 332 -10.41 18.16 -16.31
N ASN A 333 -11.50 17.85 -15.59
CA ASN A 333 -12.86 18.15 -16.05
C ASN A 333 -13.09 19.66 -16.20
N LEU A 334 -12.60 20.47 -15.26
CA LEU A 334 -12.64 21.92 -15.37
C LEU A 334 -11.78 22.42 -16.53
N GLU A 335 -10.54 21.95 -16.68
CA GLU A 335 -9.66 22.33 -17.77
C GLU A 335 -10.30 22.01 -19.13
N LYS A 336 -10.91 20.83 -19.28
CA LYS A 336 -11.64 20.42 -20.49
C LYS A 336 -12.83 21.33 -20.79
N SER A 337 -13.67 21.65 -19.80
CA SER A 337 -14.84 22.52 -20.03
C SER A 337 -14.42 23.92 -20.48
N ILE A 338 -13.32 24.42 -19.93
CA ILE A 338 -12.74 25.71 -20.28
C ILE A 338 -12.15 25.70 -21.71
N ILE A 339 -11.44 24.63 -22.09
CA ILE A 339 -10.95 24.50 -23.47
C ILE A 339 -12.12 24.46 -24.47
N ASN A 340 -13.24 23.80 -24.11
CA ASN A 340 -14.44 23.81 -24.94
C ASN A 340 -15.07 25.20 -25.08
N TYR A 341 -15.02 26.06 -24.06
CA TYR A 341 -15.43 27.46 -24.19
C TYR A 341 -14.57 28.21 -25.22
N ILE A 342 -13.25 27.98 -25.20
CA ILE A 342 -12.29 28.61 -26.13
C ILE A 342 -12.54 28.12 -27.56
N LEU A 343 -12.60 26.81 -27.77
CA LEU A 343 -12.79 26.21 -29.09
C LEU A 343 -14.11 26.59 -29.76
N ASN A 344 -15.16 26.82 -28.97
CA ASN A 344 -16.48 27.21 -29.46
C ASN A 344 -16.72 28.73 -29.47
N PHE A 345 -15.69 29.55 -29.18
CA PHE A 345 -15.80 31.02 -29.11
C PHE A 345 -16.90 31.52 -28.14
N LYS A 346 -17.15 30.78 -27.06
CA LYS A 346 -18.22 31.04 -26.07
C LYS A 346 -17.71 31.82 -24.85
N GLN A 347 -16.77 32.75 -25.06
CA GLN A 347 -16.13 33.51 -23.97
C GLN A 347 -17.15 34.30 -23.12
N LYS A 348 -18.14 34.94 -23.75
CA LYS A 348 -19.20 35.68 -23.05
C LYS A 348 -20.08 34.78 -22.16
N GLU A 349 -20.32 33.54 -22.59
CA GLU A 349 -21.06 32.56 -21.77
C GLU A 349 -20.23 32.20 -20.54
N PHE A 350 -18.92 31.96 -20.71
CA PHE A 350 -18.01 31.70 -19.61
C PHE A 350 -18.03 32.83 -18.56
N TYR A 351 -17.88 34.10 -18.95
CA TYR A 351 -17.93 35.22 -17.99
C TYR A 351 -19.27 35.28 -17.24
N LYS A 352 -20.41 35.09 -17.92
CA LYS A 352 -21.74 35.05 -17.28
C LYS A 352 -21.87 33.92 -16.25
N GLU A 353 -21.25 32.77 -16.48
CA GLU A 353 -21.23 31.69 -15.49
C GLU A 353 -20.38 32.05 -14.27
N GLN A 354 -19.24 32.71 -14.49
CA GLN A 354 -18.36 33.15 -13.41
C GLN A 354 -19.01 34.20 -12.52
N GLU A 355 -19.93 35.02 -13.05
CA GLU A 355 -20.74 35.95 -12.25
C GLU A 355 -21.68 35.20 -11.29
N LYS A 356 -22.18 34.03 -11.67
CA LYS A 356 -23.05 33.20 -10.82
C LYS A 356 -22.25 32.41 -9.78
N LYS A 357 -21.11 31.86 -10.20
CA LYS A 357 -20.24 31.03 -9.36
C LYS A 357 -18.78 31.29 -9.69
N LEU A 358 -18.17 32.17 -8.91
CA LEU A 358 -16.76 32.56 -9.05
C LEU A 358 -15.84 31.35 -8.94
N ASN A 359 -14.98 31.15 -9.95
CA ASN A 359 -13.95 30.13 -9.96
C ASN A 359 -12.69 30.62 -10.69
N PHE A 360 -11.73 31.17 -9.93
CA PHE A 360 -10.45 31.64 -10.50
C PHE A 360 -9.61 30.54 -11.13
N ARG A 361 -9.84 29.27 -10.78
CA ARG A 361 -9.17 28.15 -11.44
C ARG A 361 -9.64 28.03 -12.90
N GLY A 362 -10.91 28.31 -13.16
CA GLY A 362 -11.45 28.40 -14.51
C GLY A 362 -10.74 29.49 -15.31
N PHE A 363 -10.60 30.69 -14.74
CA PHE A 363 -9.84 31.79 -15.36
C PHE A 363 -8.38 31.44 -15.62
N PHE A 364 -7.72 30.74 -14.70
CA PHE A 364 -6.37 30.25 -14.90
C PHE A 364 -6.25 29.35 -16.14
N TYR A 365 -7.13 28.35 -16.28
CA TYR A 365 -7.12 27.50 -17.48
C TYR A 365 -7.50 28.28 -18.73
N PHE A 366 -8.42 29.23 -18.62
CA PHE A 366 -8.89 30.02 -19.75
C PHE A 366 -7.75 30.89 -20.29
N LEU A 367 -6.99 31.54 -19.40
CA LEU A 367 -5.79 32.29 -19.74
C LEU A 367 -4.65 31.41 -20.26
N LYS A 368 -4.43 30.26 -19.63
CA LYS A 368 -3.37 29.31 -20.01
C LYS A 368 -3.51 28.85 -21.46
N HIS A 369 -4.74 28.57 -21.89
CA HIS A 369 -5.02 27.98 -23.19
C HIS A 369 -5.37 29.00 -24.26
N SER A 370 -5.82 30.20 -23.89
CA SER A 370 -6.07 31.29 -24.84
C SER A 370 -4.77 31.90 -25.37
N HIS A 371 -4.86 32.60 -26.50
CA HIS A 371 -3.82 33.55 -26.88
C HIS A 371 -3.99 34.81 -26.05
N PHE A 372 -2.89 35.31 -25.48
CA PHE A 372 -2.92 36.52 -24.69
C PHE A 372 -3.34 37.71 -25.57
N GLU A 373 -3.01 37.69 -26.87
CA GLU A 373 -3.42 38.65 -27.89
C GLU A 373 -4.94 38.72 -28.11
N THR A 374 -5.65 37.60 -27.97
CA THR A 374 -7.07 37.50 -28.32
C THR A 374 -8.00 37.57 -27.11
N PHE A 375 -7.44 37.67 -25.91
CA PHE A 375 -8.19 37.72 -24.69
C PHE A 375 -8.85 39.10 -24.50
N ASP A 376 -10.16 39.14 -24.27
CA ASP A 376 -10.89 40.38 -23.94
C ASP A 376 -10.54 40.87 -22.53
N GLU A 377 -9.55 41.78 -22.43
CA GLU A 377 -9.11 42.35 -21.16
C GLU A 377 -10.17 43.23 -20.51
N ILE A 378 -10.99 43.91 -21.31
CA ILE A 378 -11.99 44.86 -20.85
C ILE A 378 -13.13 44.11 -20.17
N GLU A 379 -13.62 43.03 -20.80
CA GLU A 379 -14.64 42.18 -20.20
C GLU A 379 -14.15 41.53 -18.89
N PHE A 380 -12.88 41.11 -18.84
CA PHE A 380 -12.30 40.57 -17.61
C PHE A 380 -12.17 41.62 -16.51
N LEU A 381 -11.75 42.84 -16.84
CA LEU A 381 -11.71 43.95 -15.88
C LEU A 381 -13.09 44.26 -15.32
N HIS A 382 -14.11 44.36 -16.19
CA HIS A 382 -15.49 44.56 -15.77
C HIS A 382 -15.99 43.44 -14.85
N PHE A 383 -15.59 42.20 -15.12
CA PHE A 383 -15.87 41.08 -14.23
C PHE A 383 -15.19 41.24 -12.87
N LEU A 384 -13.89 41.59 -12.84
CA LEU A 384 -13.14 41.77 -11.59
C LEU A 384 -13.72 42.89 -10.72
N ASP A 385 -14.20 43.98 -11.32
CA ASP A 385 -14.82 45.10 -10.60
C ASP A 385 -16.13 44.72 -9.89
N LYS A 386 -16.79 43.62 -10.30
CA LYS A 386 -17.99 43.10 -9.63
C LYS A 386 -17.67 42.28 -8.36
N ILE A 387 -16.41 41.88 -8.18
CA ILE A 387 -16.00 41.01 -7.06
C ILE A 387 -15.70 41.86 -5.83
N LYS A 388 -16.48 41.64 -4.75
CA LYS A 388 -16.31 42.36 -3.48
C LYS A 388 -15.49 41.59 -2.46
N THR A 389 -15.69 40.27 -2.37
CA THR A 389 -15.06 39.42 -1.36
C THR A 389 -14.66 38.08 -1.98
N ILE A 390 -13.58 37.51 -1.45
CA ILE A 390 -12.98 36.27 -1.94
C ILE A 390 -12.58 35.41 -0.76
N ASP A 391 -12.89 34.12 -0.83
CA ASP A 391 -12.48 33.15 0.18
C ASP A 391 -10.96 32.87 0.15
N LYS A 392 -10.48 32.17 1.18
CA LYS A 392 -9.04 31.89 1.33
C LYS A 392 -8.48 30.98 0.23
N GLU A 393 -9.27 30.06 -0.31
CA GLU A 393 -8.83 29.10 -1.35
C GLU A 393 -8.65 29.83 -2.68
N GLN A 394 -9.61 30.66 -3.06
CA GLN A 394 -9.55 31.49 -4.25
C GLN A 394 -8.39 32.50 -4.20
N LYS A 395 -8.07 33.06 -3.02
CA LYS A 395 -6.87 33.91 -2.84
C LYS A 395 -5.57 33.18 -3.16
N TYR A 396 -5.46 31.89 -2.86
CA TYR A 396 -4.28 31.11 -3.23
C TYR A 396 -4.16 30.95 -4.74
N ILE A 397 -5.27 30.66 -5.42
CA ILE A 397 -5.34 30.53 -6.89
C ILE A 397 -5.02 31.87 -7.58
N LEU A 398 -5.47 32.99 -7.01
CA LEU A 398 -5.15 34.33 -7.50
C LEU A 398 -3.64 34.59 -7.56
N LYS A 399 -2.89 34.16 -6.54
CA LYS A 399 -1.43 34.32 -6.53
C LYS A 399 -0.79 33.59 -7.71
N TRP A 400 -1.26 32.38 -8.03
CA TRP A 400 -0.80 31.64 -9.20
C TRP A 400 -1.17 32.32 -10.51
N LEU A 401 -2.38 32.86 -10.60
CA LEU A 401 -2.83 33.62 -11.76
C LEU A 401 -1.95 34.85 -12.02
N ILE A 402 -1.64 35.62 -10.97
CA ILE A 402 -0.75 36.79 -11.05
C ILE A 402 0.63 36.40 -11.57
N VAL A 403 1.22 35.32 -11.05
CA VAL A 403 2.52 34.80 -11.51
C VAL A 403 2.46 34.39 -12.98
N TYR A 404 1.39 33.72 -13.40
CA TYR A 404 1.21 33.32 -14.78
C TYR A 404 1.09 34.52 -15.73
N ILE A 405 0.28 35.52 -15.36
CA ILE A 405 0.12 36.77 -16.11
C ILE A 405 1.48 37.50 -16.19
N ASN A 406 2.20 37.61 -15.07
CA ASN A 406 3.54 38.22 -15.04
C ASN A 406 4.50 37.57 -16.03
N LYS A 407 4.55 36.24 -16.06
CA LYS A 407 5.39 35.50 -17.01
C LYS A 407 4.94 35.69 -18.46
N SER A 408 3.64 35.75 -18.70
CA SER A 408 3.07 35.97 -20.03
C SER A 408 3.34 37.39 -20.55
N LEU A 409 3.42 38.37 -19.65
CA LEU A 409 3.74 39.75 -19.97
C LEU A 409 5.20 40.01 -20.36
N GLU A 410 6.11 39.07 -20.12
CA GLU A 410 7.51 39.16 -20.56
C GLU A 410 7.63 39.37 -22.08
N ILE A 411 6.67 38.86 -22.86
CA ILE A 411 6.61 39.04 -24.32
C ILE A 411 6.56 40.53 -24.72
N TYR A 412 5.93 41.37 -23.91
CA TYR A 412 5.83 42.81 -24.14
C TYR A 412 7.03 43.58 -23.57
N LYS A 413 7.83 42.98 -22.67
CA LYS A 413 9.00 43.66 -22.09
C LYS A 413 10.16 43.78 -23.08
N SER A 414 10.30 42.85 -24.03
CA SER A 414 11.34 42.94 -25.06
C SER A 414 11.08 44.06 -26.07
N SER A 415 9.81 44.43 -26.31
CA SER A 415 9.47 45.56 -27.21
C SER A 415 9.53 46.93 -26.50
N LEU A 416 9.52 46.96 -25.16
CA LEU A 416 9.53 48.16 -24.34
C LEU A 416 10.88 48.32 -23.63
N LYS A 417 11.79 49.13 -24.18
CA LYS A 417 13.12 49.42 -23.58
C LYS A 417 12.98 49.75 -22.08
N GLN A 418 13.63 48.97 -21.22
CA GLN A 418 13.54 49.04 -19.75
C GLN A 418 14.27 50.23 -19.14
N GLU A 419 13.91 51.45 -19.51
CA GLU A 419 14.80 52.60 -19.28
C GLU A 419 14.63 53.36 -17.95
N HIS A 420 14.18 52.83 -16.80
CA HIS A 420 13.83 53.60 -15.56
C HIS A 420 12.92 54.86 -15.72
N PHE A 421 13.27 55.84 -16.55
CA PHE A 421 12.50 56.97 -17.07
C PHE A 421 12.21 56.74 -18.55
N VAL A 422 10.98 56.97 -19.02
CA VAL A 422 10.67 56.92 -20.46
C VAL A 422 10.27 58.31 -20.89
N PHE A 423 11.10 58.95 -21.72
CA PHE A 423 10.73 60.20 -22.37
C PHE A 423 9.54 59.97 -23.28
N SER A 424 8.69 60.98 -23.46
CA SER A 424 7.58 60.91 -24.42
C SER A 424 8.13 60.60 -25.82
N GLN A 425 7.67 59.49 -26.41
CA GLN A 425 8.09 59.05 -27.74
C GLN A 425 6.90 59.12 -28.70
N SER A 426 7.17 59.43 -29.97
CA SER A 426 6.18 59.31 -31.04
C SER A 426 5.95 57.84 -31.38
N LEU A 427 5.01 57.21 -30.67
CA LEU A 427 4.66 55.81 -30.88
C LEU A 427 3.91 55.62 -32.20
N ASN A 428 4.31 54.60 -32.98
CA ASN A 428 3.52 54.16 -34.12
C ASN A 428 2.26 53.40 -33.67
N ASN A 429 1.33 53.14 -34.59
CA ASN A 429 0.04 52.49 -34.24
C ASN A 429 0.19 51.08 -33.66
N ILE A 430 1.24 50.33 -34.03
CA ILE A 430 1.49 48.97 -33.51
C ILE A 430 1.98 49.06 -32.07
N GLN A 431 2.97 49.91 -31.81
CA GLN A 431 3.50 50.17 -30.47
C GLN A 431 2.43 50.70 -29.51
N LYS A 432 1.55 51.61 -30.00
CA LYS A 432 0.41 52.08 -29.20
C LYS A 432 -0.50 50.92 -28.78
N LYS A 433 -0.84 50.02 -29.71
CA LYS A 433 -1.67 48.84 -29.40
C LYS A 433 -0.99 47.91 -28.39
N GLU A 434 0.30 47.62 -28.56
CA GLU A 434 1.06 46.80 -27.60
C GLU A 434 1.12 47.42 -26.21
N ILE A 435 1.39 48.73 -26.12
CA ILE A 435 1.44 49.46 -24.85
C ILE A 435 0.06 49.51 -24.18
N THR A 436 -1.01 49.82 -24.92
CA THR A 436 -2.38 49.78 -24.39
C THR A 436 -2.70 48.41 -23.81
N LYS A 437 -2.36 47.34 -24.53
CA LYS A 437 -2.59 45.98 -24.07
C LYS A 437 -1.80 45.66 -22.80
N TYR A 438 -0.51 46.00 -22.78
CA TYR A 438 0.33 45.83 -21.60
C TYR A 438 -0.21 46.59 -20.37
N ILE A 439 -0.66 47.84 -20.56
CA ILE A 439 -1.26 48.66 -19.50
C ILE A 439 -2.57 48.04 -18.98
N ASN A 440 -3.44 47.55 -19.86
CA ASN A 440 -4.66 46.85 -19.45
C ASN A 440 -4.34 45.65 -18.56
N TRP A 441 -3.34 44.86 -18.94
CA TRP A 441 -2.90 43.73 -18.14
C TRP A 441 -2.24 44.12 -16.82
N LEU A 442 -1.44 45.19 -16.78
CA LEU A 442 -0.94 45.74 -15.51
C LEU A 442 -2.10 46.13 -14.58
N TYR A 443 -3.14 46.77 -15.14
CA TYR A 443 -4.32 47.15 -14.37
C TYR A 443 -5.09 45.92 -13.84
N ILE A 444 -5.24 44.88 -14.66
CA ILE A 444 -5.77 43.58 -14.23
C ILE A 444 -4.95 43.03 -13.06
N GLN A 445 -3.62 43.04 -13.15
CA GLN A 445 -2.77 42.52 -12.08
C GLN A 445 -2.85 43.34 -10.79
N ILE A 446 -3.01 44.67 -10.87
CA ILE A 446 -3.27 45.53 -9.71
C ILE A 446 -4.56 45.08 -9.01
N LYS A 447 -5.64 44.90 -9.79
CA LYS A 447 -6.93 44.43 -9.26
C LYS A 447 -6.83 43.05 -8.62
N LEU A 448 -6.20 42.09 -9.29
CA LEU A 448 -5.98 40.75 -8.75
C LEU A 448 -5.11 40.78 -7.48
N SER A 449 -4.09 41.65 -7.44
CA SER A 449 -3.20 41.81 -6.27
C SER A 449 -3.95 42.39 -5.08
N SER A 450 -4.80 43.39 -5.31
CA SER A 450 -5.69 43.95 -4.28
C SER A 450 -6.65 42.88 -3.74
N LEU A 451 -7.28 42.10 -4.63
CA LEU A 451 -8.17 40.98 -4.27
C LEU A 451 -7.47 39.85 -3.49
N ALA A 452 -6.15 39.69 -3.67
CA ALA A 452 -5.31 38.71 -2.97
C ALA A 452 -4.60 39.26 -1.72
N ASP A 453 -4.91 40.48 -1.29
CA ASP A 453 -4.26 41.21 -0.18
C ASP A 453 -2.74 41.41 -0.36
N LEU A 454 -2.26 41.52 -1.61
CA LEU A 454 -0.85 41.74 -1.94
C LEU A 454 -0.56 43.25 -2.11
N VAL A 455 -0.61 43.99 -1.01
CA VAL A 455 -0.50 45.47 -1.01
C VAL A 455 0.81 45.96 -1.65
N VAL A 456 1.95 45.34 -1.30
CA VAL A 456 3.27 45.73 -1.82
C VAL A 456 3.35 45.51 -3.34
N GLU A 457 2.93 44.35 -3.82
CA GLU A 457 2.91 44.03 -5.25
C GLU A 457 1.98 44.97 -6.01
N SER A 458 0.80 45.25 -5.46
CA SER A 458 -0.15 46.22 -6.02
C SER A 458 0.46 47.61 -6.18
N ASN A 459 1.23 48.09 -5.20
CA ASN A 459 1.90 49.39 -5.27
C ASN A 459 3.00 49.41 -6.35
N ILE A 460 3.80 48.34 -6.44
CA ILE A 460 4.85 48.19 -7.48
C ILE A 460 4.21 48.18 -8.87
N LEU A 461 3.13 47.43 -9.06
CA LEU A 461 2.40 47.36 -10.33
C LEU A 461 1.74 48.70 -10.68
N SER A 462 1.21 49.42 -9.69
CA SER A 462 0.63 50.77 -9.88
C SER A 462 1.67 51.76 -10.38
N SER A 463 2.87 51.75 -9.80
CA SER A 463 3.99 52.57 -10.29
C SER A 463 4.33 52.25 -11.76
N LYS A 464 4.40 50.96 -12.11
CA LYS A 464 4.61 50.52 -13.50
C LYS A 464 3.48 51.00 -14.42
N PHE A 465 2.23 50.85 -13.99
CA PHE A 465 1.06 51.27 -14.77
C PHE A 465 1.16 52.76 -15.12
N TYR A 466 1.38 53.63 -14.14
CA TYR A 466 1.49 55.08 -14.39
C TYR A 466 2.66 55.41 -15.32
N ARG A 467 3.81 54.77 -15.12
CA ARG A 467 5.00 54.95 -15.96
C ARG A 467 4.73 54.65 -17.44
N PHE A 468 3.97 53.61 -17.77
CA PHE A 468 3.67 53.27 -19.16
C PHE A 468 2.47 54.07 -19.70
N ASN A 469 1.53 54.44 -18.85
CA ASN A 469 0.36 55.23 -19.24
C ASN A 469 0.71 56.64 -19.73
N THR A 470 1.80 57.24 -19.21
CA THR A 470 2.32 58.52 -19.73
C THR A 470 2.75 58.45 -21.21
N LEU A 471 3.09 57.27 -21.72
CA LEU A 471 3.45 57.09 -23.14
C LEU A 471 2.24 57.15 -24.08
N LEU A 472 1.03 56.89 -23.56
CA LEU A 472 -0.21 57.02 -24.31
C LEU A 472 -0.83 58.42 -24.19
N ASN A 473 -0.52 59.15 -23.12
CA ASN A 473 -1.04 60.48 -22.85
C ASN A 473 -0.11 61.57 -23.41
N ASN A 474 -0.49 62.15 -24.55
CA ASN A 474 0.21 63.28 -25.18
C ASN A 474 -0.06 64.65 -24.51
N ASN A 475 -0.81 64.70 -23.41
CA ASN A 475 -1.24 65.95 -22.80
C ASN A 475 -0.21 66.43 -21.76
N SER A 476 0.57 67.47 -22.09
CA SER A 476 1.71 67.94 -21.28
C SER A 476 1.35 68.28 -19.83
N ALA A 477 0.16 68.85 -19.61
CA ALA A 477 -0.33 69.23 -18.27
C ALA A 477 -0.67 68.04 -17.35
N LEU A 478 -0.90 66.85 -17.91
CA LEU A 478 -1.22 65.63 -17.16
C LEU A 478 0.05 64.82 -16.82
N ASN A 479 1.07 64.91 -17.68
CA ASN A 479 2.35 64.25 -17.49
C ASN A 479 3.20 64.91 -16.38
N GLU A 480 3.07 66.23 -16.16
CA GLU A 480 3.73 66.94 -15.05
C GLU A 480 3.19 66.58 -13.65
N LYS A 481 1.97 66.02 -13.55
CA LYS A 481 1.40 65.55 -12.27
C LYS A 481 1.68 64.08 -11.96
N LEU A 482 2.20 63.32 -12.94
CA LEU A 482 2.42 61.87 -12.86
C LEU A 482 3.89 61.50 -12.58
N LEU A 483 4.82 62.43 -12.83
CA LEU A 483 6.20 62.43 -12.33
C LEU A 483 6.21 62.97 -10.90
#